data_AF-A0A1D7QJE2-F1
#
_entry.id   AF-A0A1D7QJE2-F1
#
_cell.length_a   1.000
_cell.length_b   1.000
_cell.length_c   1.000
_cell.angle_alpha   90.00
_cell.angle_beta   90.00
_cell.angle_gamma   90.00
#
_symmetry.space_group_name_H-M   'P 1'
#
loop_
_entity.id
_entity.type
_entity.pdbx_description
1 polymer ?
#
loop_
_entity_poly.entity_id
_entity_poly.type
_entity_poly.pdbx_seq_one_letter_code
_entity_poly.pdbx_strand_id
1 'polypeptide(L)'
;MKKSVILIFLTSFILTGTLLSCKKGASAAEDQQPKGTALQVLGTNSVLAPQTEWTFNEKPSTETEQSRLKTSLKAADFDPVGLRVKSGVALSIHVEILVPSSAIPQLIVGSYDRGTVTTYSLQAGNNTVNPTNAGELYIKYVSSNPSGGKIKVTFNSGHLGMPFYELGKTTHQDWLDMLAGDTDTTSKNAILVANRAFLVVSKTKALEFKDEDQDQALRLIDTALKAEDDFSGMDNSSPVNAPRKLKIMVTERTGGYMDATSYRIRIVTASISRILKVSDLQTNGWGVWHEFGHQHQMHQWTWNSVVGEVMPNIYTLAARRVVQPSSAGLTTAQWNDVSTFLAKPAASRIYEASSTSLITRLGLFQQLYLAFGDAFFVKVHKYYRENTVSVANDDEEKRLFMINASKLSNTNLVSFFKAWGFTVNASVYDEINALNLPEPATDLTALRD
;
A
#
# COMPACT_ATOMS: atom_id res chain seq x y z
N MET A 1 63.31 -11.63 -19.55
CA MET A 1 63.11 -11.86 -21.01
C MET A 1 62.00 -10.91 -21.45
N LYS A 2 62.37 -9.78 -22.07
CA LYS A 2 62.23 -9.47 -23.51
C LYS A 2 60.76 -9.58 -23.99
N LYS A 3 60.08 -8.60 -24.63
CA LYS A 3 60.30 -7.24 -25.21
C LYS A 3 58.88 -6.68 -25.50
N SER A 4 58.51 -5.42 -25.22
CA SER A 4 58.59 -4.19 -26.06
C SER A 4 57.90 -4.33 -27.44
N VAL A 5 57.05 -3.43 -27.96
CA VAL A 5 57.22 -2.02 -28.45
C VAL A 5 55.82 -1.56 -28.98
N ILE A 6 55.16 -0.46 -28.58
CA ILE A 6 55.22 0.99 -28.97
C ILE A 6 54.77 1.37 -30.41
N LEU A 7 53.93 2.43 -30.51
CA LEU A 7 53.92 3.63 -31.42
C LEU A 7 52.50 3.96 -31.95
N ILE A 8 51.74 4.95 -31.43
CA ILE A 8 51.71 6.42 -31.73
C ILE A 8 51.58 6.76 -33.22
N PHE A 9 50.50 7.46 -33.61
CA PHE A 9 50.58 8.76 -34.31
C PHE A 9 49.29 9.60 -34.21
N LEU A 10 49.54 10.91 -34.11
CA LEU A 10 48.69 12.07 -33.92
C LEU A 10 48.22 12.61 -35.29
N THR A 11 47.03 13.22 -35.41
CA THR A 11 46.84 14.39 -36.28
C THR A 11 45.62 15.22 -35.88
N SER A 12 45.88 16.51 -35.70
CA SER A 12 44.94 17.60 -35.48
C SER A 12 44.48 18.18 -36.83
N PHE A 13 43.26 18.71 -36.92
CA PHE A 13 42.87 19.61 -38.00
C PHE A 13 42.10 20.81 -37.43
N ILE A 14 42.71 21.98 -37.59
CA ILE A 14 42.12 23.32 -37.46
C ILE A 14 41.89 23.80 -38.89
N LEU A 15 40.72 24.39 -39.18
CA LEU A 15 40.58 25.31 -40.30
C LEU A 15 39.68 26.50 -39.90
N THR A 16 40.20 27.68 -40.19
CA THR A 16 39.69 29.02 -39.90
C THR A 16 39.11 29.69 -41.16
N GLY A 17 38.21 30.66 -40.94
CA GLY A 17 37.85 31.75 -41.87
C GLY A 17 36.64 31.50 -42.77
N THR A 18 35.79 32.47 -43.14
CA THR A 18 35.73 33.92 -42.90
C THR A 18 34.34 34.45 -43.32
N LEU A 19 34.04 35.63 -42.81
CA LEU A 19 32.86 36.48 -42.97
C LEU A 19 32.36 36.70 -44.42
N LEU A 20 31.05 36.93 -44.57
CA LEU A 20 30.48 37.94 -45.48
C LEU A 20 29.08 38.36 -45.03
N SER A 21 28.88 39.67 -45.02
CA SER A 21 27.74 40.44 -44.51
C SER A 21 26.90 41.00 -45.66
N CYS A 22 25.57 41.12 -45.46
CA CYS A 22 24.60 42.07 -46.06
C CYS A 22 23.19 41.42 -46.01
N LYS A 23 22.05 42.07 -45.76
CA LYS A 23 21.70 43.47 -45.55
C LYS A 23 20.32 43.55 -44.86
N LYS A 24 20.18 44.65 -44.13
CA LYS A 24 19.04 45.25 -43.43
C LYS A 24 17.71 45.29 -44.20
N GLY A 25 16.61 45.09 -43.48
CA GLY A 25 15.26 45.57 -43.81
C GLY A 25 14.51 45.85 -42.50
N ALA A 26 14.39 47.12 -42.15
CA ALA A 26 13.79 47.61 -40.90
C ALA A 26 12.28 47.82 -41.05
N SER A 27 11.53 47.61 -39.96
CA SER A 27 10.28 48.31 -39.67
C SER A 27 10.15 48.47 -38.16
N ALA A 28 9.90 49.71 -37.75
CA ALA A 28 9.90 50.20 -36.38
C ALA A 28 8.49 50.21 -35.77
N ALA A 29 8.41 50.08 -34.44
CA ALA A 29 7.53 50.81 -33.50
C ALA A 29 7.77 50.18 -32.10
N GLU A 30 8.57 50.82 -31.25
CA GLU A 30 8.13 51.70 -30.16
C GLU A 30 7.49 50.91 -29.01
N ASP A 31 8.23 50.69 -27.91
CA ASP A 31 7.59 50.66 -26.60
C ASP A 31 8.55 51.09 -25.46
N GLN A 32 7.93 51.72 -24.48
CA GLN A 32 8.46 52.66 -23.53
C GLN A 32 9.17 51.98 -22.35
N GLN A 33 10.16 52.68 -21.81
CA GLN A 33 10.71 52.41 -20.48
C GLN A 33 9.86 53.12 -19.42
N PRO A 34 9.52 52.45 -18.30
CA PRO A 34 9.43 53.16 -17.02
C PRO A 34 10.22 52.41 -15.93
N LYS A 35 11.19 53.10 -15.30
CA LYS A 35 11.09 53.74 -13.98
C LYS A 35 10.90 52.77 -12.82
N GLY A 36 11.96 52.65 -12.02
CA GLY A 36 11.94 51.98 -10.74
C GLY A 36 10.97 52.63 -9.76
N THR A 37 10.29 51.79 -8.98
CA THR A 37 9.52 52.21 -7.82
C THR A 37 9.59 51.13 -6.73
N ALA A 38 10.03 51.55 -5.55
CA ALA A 38 9.88 50.99 -4.21
C ALA A 38 9.66 49.47 -4.02
N LEU A 39 10.60 48.83 -3.30
CA LEU A 39 10.30 47.64 -2.50
C LEU A 39 9.19 47.99 -1.49
N GLN A 40 7.97 47.54 -1.77
CA GLN A 40 6.99 47.32 -0.71
C GLN A 40 7.35 46.00 -0.02
N VAL A 41 7.76 46.11 1.23
CA VAL A 41 7.71 45.00 2.19
C VAL A 41 6.23 44.69 2.39
N LEU A 42 5.73 43.73 1.61
CA LEU A 42 4.41 43.14 1.84
C LEU A 42 4.53 42.11 2.96
N GLY A 43 3.61 42.27 3.92
CA GLY A 43 3.56 41.56 5.18
C GLY A 43 3.48 40.04 5.07
N THR A 44 3.63 39.42 6.23
CA THR A 44 3.62 37.97 6.49
C THR A 44 2.57 37.19 5.68
N ASN A 45 2.98 36.67 4.52
CA ASN A 45 2.20 35.69 3.75
C ASN A 45 2.18 34.36 4.53
N SER A 46 0.98 33.83 4.78
CA SER A 46 0.81 32.51 5.39
C SER A 46 1.44 31.43 4.49
N VAL A 47 2.34 30.64 5.06
CA VAL A 47 3.40 29.89 4.36
C VAL A 47 2.95 28.53 3.79
N LEU A 48 1.70 28.39 3.38
CA LEU A 48 1.21 27.25 2.61
C LEU A 48 0.10 27.81 1.72
N ALA A 49 0.23 27.73 0.40
CA ALA A 49 -0.89 27.94 -0.52
C ALA A 49 -1.48 26.55 -0.85
N PRO A 50 -2.24 25.92 0.06
CA PRO A 50 -2.70 24.56 -0.16
C PRO A 50 -3.70 24.50 -1.30
N GLN A 51 -3.77 23.35 -1.95
CA GLN A 51 -4.88 23.04 -2.85
C GLN A 51 -6.20 23.00 -2.06
N THR A 52 -7.13 23.89 -2.41
CA THR A 52 -8.44 23.99 -1.76
C THR A 52 -9.58 23.40 -2.59
N GLU A 53 -9.32 23.04 -3.84
CA GLU A 53 -10.29 22.44 -4.75
C GLU A 53 -9.91 20.99 -5.07
N TRP A 54 -10.84 20.07 -4.88
CA TRP A 54 -10.62 18.65 -5.06
C TRP A 54 -11.76 18.02 -5.84
N THR A 55 -11.44 17.08 -6.72
CA THR A 55 -12.43 16.30 -7.46
C THR A 55 -12.39 14.85 -6.98
N PHE A 56 -13.55 14.31 -6.62
CA PHE A 56 -13.69 12.93 -6.15
C PHE A 56 -14.63 12.15 -7.05
N ASN A 57 -14.22 10.94 -7.42
CA ASN A 57 -15.11 9.93 -7.99
C ASN A 57 -15.72 9.12 -6.84
N GLU A 58 -16.98 8.73 -7.01
CA GLU A 58 -17.67 7.82 -6.11
C GLU A 58 -16.93 6.49 -6.02
N LYS A 59 -16.71 6.01 -4.79
CA LYS A 59 -16.06 4.73 -4.51
C LYS A 59 -17.03 3.76 -3.84
N PRO A 60 -16.77 2.44 -3.89
CA PRO A 60 -17.49 1.51 -3.02
C PRO A 60 -17.25 1.88 -1.55
N SER A 61 -18.25 1.67 -0.69
CA SER A 61 -18.03 1.75 0.75
C SER A 61 -17.02 0.69 1.20
N THR A 62 -16.44 0.90 2.38
CA THR A 62 -15.52 -0.08 2.93
C THR A 62 -16.14 -1.47 3.13
N GLU A 63 -17.44 -1.58 3.47
CA GLU A 63 -18.15 -2.85 3.58
C GLU A 63 -18.30 -3.55 2.23
N THR A 64 -18.66 -2.78 1.19
CA THR A 64 -18.82 -3.31 -0.16
C THR A 64 -17.49 -3.84 -0.68
N GLU A 65 -16.40 -3.07 -0.51
CA GLU A 65 -15.08 -3.48 -0.99
C GLU A 65 -14.53 -4.67 -0.22
N GLN A 66 -14.65 -4.69 1.12
CA GLN A 66 -14.29 -5.84 1.95
C GLN A 66 -15.06 -7.10 1.51
N SER A 67 -16.37 -6.99 1.32
CA SER A 67 -17.22 -8.10 0.93
C SER A 67 -16.89 -8.63 -0.48
N ARG A 68 -16.52 -7.74 -1.41
CA ARG A 68 -16.07 -8.09 -2.76
C ARG A 68 -14.71 -8.80 -2.73
N LEU A 69 -13.76 -8.26 -1.98
CA LEU A 69 -12.40 -8.79 -1.90
C LEU A 69 -12.25 -9.96 -0.93
N LYS A 70 -13.27 -10.23 -0.10
CA LYS A 70 -13.27 -11.24 0.97
C LYS A 70 -12.18 -11.04 2.03
N THR A 71 -11.68 -9.81 2.18
CA THR A 71 -10.62 -9.49 3.13
C THR A 71 -11.14 -9.48 4.57
N SER A 72 -10.31 -9.89 5.53
CA SER A 72 -10.64 -9.86 6.96
C SER A 72 -10.80 -8.41 7.46
N LEU A 73 -9.95 -7.51 6.95
CA LEU A 73 -9.95 -6.10 7.30
C LEU A 73 -10.57 -5.23 6.19
N LYS A 74 -11.06 -4.06 6.63
CA LYS A 74 -11.66 -3.00 5.83
C LYS A 74 -10.58 -2.01 5.39
N ALA A 75 -10.59 -1.55 4.14
CA ALA A 75 -9.68 -0.48 3.66
C ALA A 75 -10.29 0.92 3.86
N ALA A 76 -9.48 1.98 3.82
CA ALA A 76 -9.96 3.34 4.03
C ALA A 76 -10.77 3.84 2.83
N ASP A 77 -12.02 4.23 3.09
CA ASP A 77 -12.97 4.71 2.09
C ASP A 77 -13.09 6.25 2.04
N PHE A 78 -12.00 6.91 2.45
CA PHE A 78 -11.84 8.36 2.55
C PHE A 78 -10.45 8.78 2.06
N ASP A 79 -10.35 10.00 1.53
CA ASP A 79 -9.11 10.55 0.97
C ASP A 79 -8.68 11.83 1.70
N PRO A 80 -7.38 11.98 2.02
CA PRO A 80 -6.86 13.20 2.62
C PRO A 80 -6.81 14.34 1.60
N VAL A 81 -7.00 15.58 2.06
CA VAL A 81 -7.03 16.79 1.19
C VAL A 81 -5.94 17.83 1.49
N GLY A 82 -4.95 17.50 2.33
CA GLY A 82 -3.85 18.42 2.67
C GLY A 82 -4.27 19.66 3.45
N LEU A 83 -5.45 19.62 4.08
CA LEU A 83 -6.00 20.67 4.92
C LEU A 83 -6.26 20.17 6.33
N ARG A 84 -6.31 21.10 7.29
CA ARG A 84 -6.72 20.86 8.67
C ARG A 84 -7.57 22.02 9.18
N VAL A 85 -8.25 21.81 10.31
CA VAL A 85 -9.11 22.81 10.95
C VAL A 85 -8.82 22.91 12.45
N LYS A 86 -8.99 24.11 13.01
CA LYS A 86 -9.01 24.35 14.46
C LYS A 86 -10.39 24.03 15.03
N SER A 87 -10.44 23.48 16.24
CA SER A 87 -11.71 23.22 16.95
C SER A 87 -12.51 24.53 17.08
N GLY A 88 -13.81 24.47 16.79
CA GLY A 88 -14.73 25.61 16.88
C GLY A 88 -14.61 26.65 15.77
N VAL A 89 -13.70 26.49 14.80
CA VAL A 89 -13.63 27.37 13.62
C VAL A 89 -14.57 26.86 12.54
N ALA A 90 -15.50 27.71 12.10
CA ALA A 90 -16.43 27.38 11.03
C ALA A 90 -15.70 27.16 9.69
N LEU A 91 -15.93 26.00 9.07
CA LEU A 91 -15.50 25.68 7.71
C LEU A 91 -16.59 26.04 6.72
N SER A 92 -16.25 26.84 5.70
CA SER A 92 -17.09 27.06 4.54
C SER A 92 -16.65 26.14 3.40
N ILE A 93 -17.56 25.28 2.95
CA ILE A 93 -17.28 24.27 1.92
C ILE A 93 -18.36 24.34 0.85
N HIS A 94 -17.97 24.40 -0.42
CA HIS A 94 -18.88 24.26 -1.55
C HIS A 94 -18.75 22.87 -2.17
N VAL A 95 -19.88 22.20 -2.42
CA VAL A 95 -19.93 20.92 -3.12
C VAL A 95 -20.69 21.08 -4.43
N GLU A 96 -20.00 20.86 -5.54
CA GLU A 96 -20.59 20.84 -6.87
C GLU A 96 -20.76 19.37 -7.32
N ILE A 97 -21.97 19.02 -7.75
CA ILE A 97 -22.25 17.70 -8.33
C ILE A 97 -21.88 17.74 -9.81
N LEU A 98 -20.83 17.03 -10.20
CA LEU A 98 -20.39 16.93 -11.59
C LEU A 98 -21.10 15.79 -12.31
N VAL A 99 -21.28 14.65 -11.62
CA VAL A 99 -22.08 13.51 -12.08
C VAL A 99 -22.90 13.02 -10.88
N PRO A 100 -24.24 12.97 -11.00
CA PRO A 100 -25.10 12.58 -9.87
C PRO A 100 -24.97 11.10 -9.52
N SER A 101 -25.11 10.78 -8.23
CA SER A 101 -25.31 9.42 -7.72
C SER A 101 -26.08 9.44 -6.39
N SER A 102 -26.29 8.27 -5.78
CA SER A 102 -26.91 8.15 -4.46
C SER A 102 -25.94 8.39 -3.29
N ALA A 103 -24.63 8.54 -3.55
CA ALA A 103 -23.65 8.80 -2.52
C ALA A 103 -23.83 10.19 -1.90
N ILE A 104 -23.73 10.25 -0.57
CA ILE A 104 -23.75 11.50 0.19
C ILE A 104 -22.29 11.83 0.54
N PRO A 105 -21.73 12.97 0.08
CA PRO A 105 -20.39 13.38 0.46
C PRO A 105 -20.32 13.65 1.96
N GLN A 106 -19.23 13.24 2.60
CA GLN A 106 -18.98 13.48 4.02
C GLN A 106 -17.59 14.08 4.22
N LEU A 107 -17.51 15.06 5.13
CA LEU A 107 -16.26 15.56 5.69
C LEU A 107 -15.89 14.73 6.91
N ILE A 108 -14.66 14.24 6.97
CA ILE A 108 -14.08 13.67 8.19
C ILE A 108 -13.05 14.66 8.73
N VAL A 109 -13.12 14.92 10.04
CA VAL A 109 -12.19 15.78 10.77
C VAL A 109 -11.43 14.96 11.79
N GLY A 110 -10.10 14.99 11.68
CA GLY A 110 -9.15 14.27 12.53
C GLY A 110 -8.76 12.89 11.98
N SER A 111 -7.62 12.40 12.46
CA SER A 111 -6.97 11.19 11.96
C SER A 111 -7.03 10.05 12.96
N TYR A 112 -7.37 8.84 12.51
CA TYR A 112 -7.33 7.63 13.33
C TYR A 112 -5.95 7.44 13.99
N ASP A 113 -5.93 6.99 15.24
CA ASP A 113 -4.76 6.86 16.15
C ASP A 113 -3.99 8.15 16.45
N ARG A 114 -4.30 9.28 15.79
CA ARG A 114 -3.58 10.55 15.93
C ARG A 114 -4.49 11.73 16.30
N GLY A 115 -5.74 11.45 16.66
CA GLY A 115 -6.70 12.42 17.16
C GLY A 115 -8.11 11.83 17.29
N THR A 116 -9.04 12.63 17.79
CA THR A 116 -10.48 12.36 17.69
C THR A 116 -10.90 12.42 16.23
N VAL A 117 -11.75 11.51 15.79
CA VAL A 117 -12.32 11.48 14.44
C VAL A 117 -13.81 11.81 14.52
N THR A 118 -14.29 12.74 13.71
CA THR A 118 -15.72 13.09 13.62
C THR A 118 -16.12 13.30 12.17
N THR A 119 -17.35 12.91 11.84
CA THR A 119 -17.86 12.92 10.46
C THR A 119 -19.07 13.83 10.34
N TYR A 120 -19.13 14.61 9.27
CA TYR A 120 -20.21 15.55 8.95
C TYR A 120 -20.71 15.28 7.54
N SER A 121 -22.02 15.08 7.37
CA SER A 121 -22.62 14.99 6.03
C SER A 121 -22.60 16.36 5.36
N LEU A 122 -22.26 16.38 4.08
CA LEU A 122 -22.30 17.55 3.22
C LEU A 122 -23.47 17.44 2.22
N GLN A 123 -23.99 18.58 1.81
CA GLN A 123 -25.03 18.71 0.79
C GLN A 123 -24.47 19.40 -0.45
N ALA A 124 -25.13 19.25 -1.59
CA ALA A 124 -24.81 20.05 -2.78
C ALA A 124 -24.97 21.55 -2.48
N GLY A 125 -24.07 22.37 -3.02
CA GLY A 125 -24.01 23.80 -2.75
C GLY A 125 -23.16 24.14 -1.52
N ASN A 126 -23.49 25.24 -0.86
CA ASN A 126 -22.71 25.78 0.26
C ASN A 126 -23.05 25.07 1.58
N ASN A 127 -22.01 24.68 2.31
CA ASN A 127 -22.07 24.08 3.62
C ASN A 127 -21.29 24.94 4.61
N THR A 128 -21.84 25.13 5.80
CA THR A 128 -21.10 25.66 6.96
C THR A 128 -21.02 24.55 8.00
N VAL A 129 -19.81 24.04 8.23
CA VAL A 129 -19.55 23.00 9.24
C VAL A 129 -18.84 23.65 10.42
N ASN A 130 -19.26 23.33 11.65
CA ASN A 130 -18.61 23.78 12.87
C ASN A 130 -17.98 22.57 13.58
N PRO A 131 -16.72 22.20 13.25
CA PRO A 131 -16.10 21.02 13.81
C PRO A 131 -15.92 21.10 15.33
N THR A 132 -16.27 20.02 16.03
CA THR A 132 -16.13 19.91 17.49
C THR A 132 -14.68 19.63 17.89
N ASN A 133 -13.94 18.93 17.05
CA ASN A 133 -12.53 18.63 17.22
C ASN A 133 -11.68 19.34 16.15
N ALA A 134 -10.41 19.53 16.47
CA ALA A 134 -9.39 19.94 15.51
C ALA A 134 -8.83 18.71 14.78
N GLY A 135 -8.22 18.92 13.61
CA GLY A 135 -7.47 17.86 12.92
C GLY A 135 -7.48 17.99 11.40
N GLU A 136 -6.87 17.00 10.76
CA GLU A 136 -6.78 16.87 9.31
C GLU A 136 -8.16 16.63 8.70
N LEU A 137 -8.35 17.11 7.48
CA LEU A 137 -9.58 16.97 6.72
C LEU A 137 -9.45 15.83 5.71
N TYR A 138 -10.51 15.04 5.60
CA TYR A 138 -10.67 14.01 4.58
C TYR A 138 -12.05 14.11 3.96
N ILE A 139 -12.18 13.69 2.70
CA ILE A 139 -13.47 13.53 2.02
C ILE A 139 -13.77 12.06 1.86
N LYS A 140 -14.98 11.67 2.27
CA LYS A 140 -15.58 10.37 2.03
C LYS A 140 -16.74 10.55 1.06
N TYR A 141 -16.64 9.94 -0.12
CA TYR A 141 -17.69 9.99 -1.13
C TYR A 141 -17.92 8.58 -1.69
N VAL A 142 -18.82 7.85 -1.03
CA VAL A 142 -18.98 6.41 -1.22
C VAL A 142 -20.44 5.99 -1.22
N SER A 143 -20.73 4.86 -1.86
CA SER A 143 -22.01 4.16 -1.76
C SER A 143 -21.82 2.64 -1.82
N SER A 144 -22.86 1.89 -1.45
CA SER A 144 -22.80 0.42 -1.52
C SER A 144 -22.82 -0.11 -2.96
N ASN A 145 -23.43 0.66 -3.88
CA ASN A 145 -23.53 0.34 -5.30
C ASN A 145 -23.14 1.58 -6.12
N PRO A 146 -21.83 1.85 -6.30
CA PRO A 146 -21.36 3.00 -7.04
C PRO A 146 -21.91 3.04 -8.47
N SER A 147 -22.46 4.18 -8.88
CA SER A 147 -23.01 4.41 -10.22
C SER A 147 -22.15 5.36 -11.06
N GLY A 148 -20.93 5.67 -10.59
CA GLY A 148 -20.00 6.57 -11.26
C GLY A 148 -20.19 8.04 -10.91
N GLY A 149 -20.78 8.34 -9.74
CA GLY A 149 -20.93 9.70 -9.24
C GLY A 149 -19.59 10.45 -9.18
N LYS A 150 -19.66 11.77 -9.30
CA LYS A 150 -18.48 12.63 -9.29
C LYS A 150 -18.82 13.98 -8.70
N ILE A 151 -17.97 14.48 -7.81
CA ILE A 151 -18.16 15.78 -7.15
C ILE A 151 -16.88 16.62 -7.24
N LYS A 152 -17.04 17.94 -7.21
CA LYS A 152 -15.98 18.89 -6.86
C LYS A 152 -16.27 19.45 -5.47
N VAL A 153 -15.26 19.48 -4.62
CA VAL A 153 -15.33 20.07 -3.28
C VAL A 153 -14.33 21.23 -3.22
N THR A 154 -14.83 22.42 -2.91
CA THR A 154 -14.02 23.62 -2.72
C THR A 154 -14.10 24.03 -1.24
N PHE A 155 -12.94 24.09 -0.57
CA PHE A 155 -12.81 24.62 0.78
C PHE A 155 -12.59 26.14 0.69
N ASN A 156 -13.63 26.92 1.00
CA ASN A 156 -13.61 28.38 0.79
C ASN A 156 -12.89 29.11 1.93
N SER A 157 -13.10 28.69 3.18
CA SER A 157 -12.52 29.34 4.37
C SER A 157 -12.59 28.46 5.62
N GLY A 158 -11.90 28.89 6.68
CA GLY A 158 -11.86 28.22 7.99
C GLY A 158 -10.81 27.11 8.11
N HIS A 159 -10.16 26.74 7.01
CA HIS A 159 -9.12 25.72 6.97
C HIS A 159 -7.72 26.34 7.08
N LEU A 160 -6.75 25.49 7.39
CA LEU A 160 -5.32 25.76 7.33
C LEU A 160 -4.66 24.72 6.43
N GLY A 161 -3.58 25.10 5.75
CA GLY A 161 -2.70 24.13 5.10
C GLY A 161 -1.94 23.28 6.12
N MET A 162 -1.43 22.15 5.66
CA MET A 162 -0.46 21.32 6.37
C MET A 162 0.57 20.73 5.40
N PRO A 163 1.72 20.20 5.87
CA PRO A 163 2.64 19.47 5.02
C PRO A 163 1.96 18.26 4.38
N PHE A 164 1.83 18.29 3.05
CA PHE A 164 1.09 17.32 2.26
C PHE A 164 1.87 16.97 0.98
N TYR A 165 2.43 15.75 0.93
CA TYR A 165 3.17 15.26 -0.22
C TYR A 165 2.30 14.32 -1.05
N GLU A 166 2.11 14.60 -2.33
CA GLU A 166 1.45 13.67 -3.26
C GLU A 166 2.43 13.17 -4.32
N LEU A 167 2.54 11.85 -4.43
CA LEU A 167 3.46 11.17 -5.35
C LEU A 167 3.32 11.69 -6.78
N GLY A 168 4.43 12.14 -7.36
CA GLY A 168 4.47 12.64 -8.74
C GLY A 168 3.81 14.01 -8.96
N LYS A 169 3.32 14.66 -7.90
CA LYS A 169 2.79 16.04 -7.96
C LYS A 169 3.60 17.01 -7.13
N THR A 170 3.93 16.63 -5.90
CA THR A 170 4.72 17.46 -4.98
C THR A 170 6.20 17.27 -5.30
N THR A 171 6.95 18.36 -5.49
CA THR A 171 8.40 18.25 -5.63
C THR A 171 9.06 18.15 -4.24
N HIS A 172 10.30 17.65 -4.20
CA HIS A 172 11.06 17.61 -2.94
C HIS A 172 11.26 19.02 -2.34
N GLN A 173 11.45 20.06 -3.17
CA GLN A 173 11.58 21.42 -2.64
C GLN A 173 10.27 21.91 -2.03
N ASP A 174 9.12 21.66 -2.68
CA ASP A 174 7.81 22.01 -2.12
C ASP A 174 7.61 21.33 -0.75
N TRP A 175 8.04 20.08 -0.61
CA TRP A 175 7.98 19.36 0.66
C TRP A 175 8.77 20.03 1.78
N LEU A 176 10.02 20.40 1.50
CA LEU A 176 10.87 21.10 2.45
C LEU A 176 10.28 22.45 2.83
N ASP A 177 9.78 23.21 1.84
CA ASP A 177 9.15 24.52 2.05
C ASP A 177 7.88 24.39 2.89
N MET A 178 7.04 23.38 2.63
CA MET A 178 5.84 23.13 3.43
C MET A 178 6.16 22.76 4.87
N LEU A 179 7.17 21.89 5.08
CA LEU A 179 7.59 21.50 6.43
C LEU A 179 8.16 22.69 7.22
N ALA A 180 8.98 23.53 6.58
CA ALA A 180 9.58 24.71 7.18
C ALA A 180 8.55 25.83 7.45
N GLY A 181 7.62 26.02 6.53
CA GLY A 181 6.59 27.06 6.59
C GLY A 181 5.45 26.78 7.56
N ASP A 182 5.19 25.51 7.86
CA ASP A 182 4.15 25.15 8.78
C ASP A 182 4.53 25.49 10.24
N THR A 183 4.01 26.60 10.78
CA THR A 183 4.21 26.98 12.18
C THR A 183 3.03 26.64 13.07
N ASP A 184 1.96 26.08 12.52
CA ASP A 184 0.72 25.88 13.27
C ASP A 184 0.70 24.53 13.99
N THR A 185 0.27 24.56 15.25
CA THR A 185 0.35 23.41 16.17
C THR A 185 -0.98 22.68 16.34
N THR A 186 -2.01 23.01 15.54
CA THR A 186 -3.37 22.45 15.61
C THR A 186 -3.35 20.94 15.43
N SER A 187 -2.60 20.48 14.44
CA SER A 187 -2.23 19.08 14.30
C SER A 187 -0.77 18.96 13.89
N LYS A 188 0.02 18.21 14.67
CA LYS A 188 1.48 18.07 14.48
C LYS A 188 1.78 16.89 13.56
N ASN A 189 1.08 16.81 12.45
CA ASN A 189 1.18 15.70 11.49
C ASN A 189 1.55 16.22 10.10
N ALA A 190 2.04 15.30 9.28
CA ALA A 190 2.26 15.47 7.86
C ALA A 190 1.64 14.27 7.13
N ILE A 191 1.18 14.48 5.90
CA ILE A 191 0.57 13.42 5.09
C ILE A 191 1.40 13.19 3.83
N LEU A 192 1.65 11.93 3.51
CA LEU A 192 2.24 11.51 2.24
C LEU A 192 1.28 10.56 1.52
N VAL A 193 1.02 10.78 0.24
CA VAL A 193 0.00 10.05 -0.53
C VAL A 193 0.65 9.32 -1.69
N ALA A 194 0.56 7.99 -1.65
CA ALA A 194 0.85 7.10 -2.76
C ALA A 194 -0.46 6.74 -3.51
N ASN A 195 -0.36 5.90 -4.54
CA ASN A 195 -1.54 5.46 -5.30
C ASN A 195 -2.40 4.47 -4.50
N ARG A 196 -1.78 3.58 -3.72
CA ARG A 196 -2.45 2.50 -2.96
C ARG A 196 -2.52 2.75 -1.46
N ALA A 197 -1.78 3.73 -0.95
CA ALA A 197 -1.76 4.06 0.47
C ALA A 197 -1.62 5.57 0.71
N PHE A 198 -1.92 5.99 1.93
CA PHE A 198 -1.51 7.31 2.42
C PHE A 198 -1.03 7.19 3.87
N LEU A 199 -0.02 7.96 4.21
CA LEU A 199 0.68 7.91 5.48
C LEU A 199 0.34 9.16 6.27
N VAL A 200 -0.03 8.99 7.54
CA VAL A 200 -0.22 10.07 8.50
C VAL A 200 0.84 9.90 9.59
N VAL A 201 1.90 10.69 9.47
CA VAL A 201 3.05 10.66 10.37
C VAL A 201 3.13 11.96 11.15
N SER A 202 3.82 11.93 12.28
CA SER A 202 4.14 13.16 13.01
C SER A 202 5.02 14.07 12.16
N LYS A 203 4.83 15.37 12.32
CA LYS A 203 5.70 16.38 11.71
C LYS A 203 7.16 16.20 12.14
N THR A 204 7.38 15.81 13.39
CA THR A 204 8.72 15.51 13.90
C THR A 204 9.42 14.44 13.06
N LYS A 205 8.72 13.33 12.76
CA LYS A 205 9.27 12.26 11.93
C LYS A 205 9.34 12.65 10.45
N ALA A 206 8.39 13.43 9.95
CA ALA A 206 8.49 14.01 8.62
C ALA A 206 9.74 14.90 8.45
N LEU A 207 10.08 15.71 9.45
CA LEU A 207 11.30 16.53 9.49
C LEU A 207 12.58 15.67 9.59
N GLU A 208 12.55 14.59 10.37
CA GLU A 208 13.68 13.66 10.53
C GLU A 208 14.05 12.96 9.21
N PHE A 209 13.04 12.60 8.40
CA PHE A 209 13.22 11.93 7.11
C PHE A 209 12.96 12.86 5.90
N LYS A 210 13.03 14.18 6.09
CA LYS A 210 12.70 15.15 5.03
C LYS A 210 13.65 15.09 3.84
N ASP A 211 14.90 14.65 4.05
CA ASP A 211 15.96 14.61 3.04
C ASP A 211 16.01 13.25 2.29
N GLU A 212 15.10 12.32 2.61
CA GLU A 212 14.91 11.09 1.82
C GLU A 212 14.26 11.41 0.45
N ASP A 213 14.35 10.47 -0.50
CA ASP A 213 13.57 10.55 -1.73
C ASP A 213 12.13 10.06 -1.46
N GLN A 214 11.22 10.99 -1.15
CA GLN A 214 9.82 10.67 -0.84
C GLN A 214 9.11 9.99 -2.03
N ASP A 215 9.48 10.37 -3.25
CA ASP A 215 8.90 9.83 -4.47
C ASP A 215 9.30 8.37 -4.66
N GLN A 216 10.57 8.03 -4.40
CA GLN A 216 11.06 6.65 -4.37
C GLN A 216 10.44 5.85 -3.22
N ALA A 217 10.34 6.40 -2.01
CA ALA A 217 9.73 5.72 -0.87
C ALA A 217 8.26 5.34 -1.16
N LEU A 218 7.46 6.29 -1.66
CA LEU A 218 6.06 6.05 -2.01
C LEU A 218 5.91 5.08 -3.19
N ARG A 219 6.82 5.12 -4.18
CA ARG A 219 6.85 4.12 -5.28
C ARG A 219 7.17 2.71 -4.78
N LEU A 220 8.06 2.54 -3.80
CA LEU A 220 8.34 1.23 -3.21
C LEU A 220 7.13 0.69 -2.45
N ILE A 221 6.42 1.54 -1.71
CA ILE A 221 5.16 1.18 -1.04
C ILE A 221 4.10 0.76 -2.05
N ASP A 222 3.90 1.54 -3.13
CA ASP A 222 2.98 1.19 -4.21
C ASP A 222 3.37 -0.12 -4.91
N THR A 223 4.67 -0.37 -5.07
CA THR A 223 5.20 -1.58 -5.71
C THR A 223 4.93 -2.82 -4.85
N ALA A 224 5.19 -2.73 -3.54
CA ALA A 224 4.88 -3.80 -2.60
C ALA A 224 3.38 -4.11 -2.56
N LEU A 225 2.54 -3.09 -2.34
CA LEU A 225 1.08 -3.26 -2.31
C LEU A 225 0.53 -3.78 -3.64
N LYS A 226 1.10 -3.37 -4.78
CA LYS A 226 0.72 -3.94 -6.07
C LYS A 226 1.05 -5.42 -6.14
N ALA A 227 2.22 -5.84 -5.67
CA ALA A 227 2.58 -7.26 -5.66
C ALA A 227 1.65 -8.08 -4.77
N GLU A 228 1.20 -7.53 -3.64
CA GLU A 228 0.18 -8.17 -2.80
C GLU A 228 -1.20 -8.22 -3.50
N ASP A 229 -1.66 -7.12 -4.14
CA ASP A 229 -2.89 -7.09 -4.94
C ASP A 229 -2.85 -8.13 -6.09
N ASP A 230 -1.72 -8.20 -6.81
CA ASP A 230 -1.48 -9.13 -7.92
C ASP A 230 -1.47 -10.58 -7.42
N PHE A 231 -0.78 -10.86 -6.30
CA PHE A 231 -0.75 -12.18 -5.66
C PHE A 231 -2.14 -12.61 -5.18
N SER A 232 -2.95 -11.65 -4.74
CA SER A 232 -4.37 -11.84 -4.44
C SER A 232 -5.24 -11.98 -5.69
N GLY A 233 -4.71 -11.93 -6.92
CA GLY A 233 -5.46 -12.11 -8.16
C GLY A 233 -6.43 -10.98 -8.50
N MET A 234 -6.12 -9.74 -8.09
CA MET A 234 -6.90 -8.54 -8.43
C MET A 234 -6.55 -8.01 -9.83
N ASP A 235 -6.69 -8.86 -10.84
CA ASP A 235 -6.16 -8.65 -12.19
C ASP A 235 -7.20 -8.16 -13.22
N ASN A 236 -8.38 -7.75 -12.75
CA ASN A 236 -9.48 -7.27 -13.59
C ASN A 236 -10.09 -8.33 -14.54
N SER A 237 -9.89 -9.63 -14.29
CA SER A 237 -10.50 -10.69 -15.11
C SER A 237 -12.03 -10.79 -14.99
N SER A 238 -12.60 -10.21 -13.94
CA SER A 238 -14.04 -10.12 -13.67
C SER A 238 -14.31 -8.95 -12.72
N PRO A 239 -15.56 -8.47 -12.57
CA PRO A 239 -15.88 -7.38 -11.64
C PRO A 239 -15.45 -7.68 -10.19
N VAL A 240 -15.57 -8.93 -9.73
CA VAL A 240 -15.14 -9.32 -8.37
C VAL A 240 -13.61 -9.36 -8.22
N ASN A 241 -12.87 -9.54 -9.31
CA ASN A 241 -11.39 -9.50 -9.36
C ASN A 241 -10.83 -8.15 -9.82
N ALA A 242 -11.65 -7.10 -9.88
CA ALA A 242 -11.15 -5.76 -10.20
C ALA A 242 -10.10 -5.29 -9.18
N PRO A 243 -9.12 -4.46 -9.60
CA PRO A 243 -8.14 -3.86 -8.71
C PRO A 243 -8.82 -3.20 -7.51
N ARG A 244 -8.14 -3.24 -6.36
CA ARG A 244 -8.55 -2.55 -5.14
C ARG A 244 -8.90 -1.09 -5.44
N LYS A 245 -10.06 -0.64 -4.97
CA LYS A 245 -10.59 0.72 -5.20
C LYS A 245 -10.31 1.69 -4.05
N LEU A 246 -9.90 1.16 -2.90
CA LEU A 246 -9.68 1.89 -1.66
C LEU A 246 -8.20 1.88 -1.27
N LYS A 247 -7.74 2.93 -0.61
CA LYS A 247 -6.36 3.03 -0.12
C LYS A 247 -6.23 2.41 1.27
N ILE A 248 -5.01 1.98 1.62
CA ILE A 248 -4.68 1.60 3.00
C ILE A 248 -4.06 2.82 3.68
N MET A 249 -4.60 3.22 4.84
CA MET A 249 -4.00 4.25 5.67
C MET A 249 -2.80 3.67 6.45
N VAL A 250 -1.75 4.45 6.62
CA VAL A 250 -0.64 4.12 7.52
C VAL A 250 -0.60 5.18 8.62
N THR A 251 -0.64 4.79 9.88
CA THR A 251 -0.61 5.73 11.02
C THR A 251 0.61 5.49 11.88
N GLU A 252 1.28 6.58 12.27
CA GLU A 252 2.28 6.53 13.32
C GLU A 252 1.62 6.48 14.70
N ARG A 253 2.04 5.56 15.58
CA ARG A 253 1.64 5.50 17.00
C ARG A 253 2.83 5.45 17.95
N THR A 254 2.65 5.86 19.20
CA THR A 254 3.75 5.99 20.16
C THR A 254 4.14 4.70 20.89
N GLY A 255 3.27 3.69 20.95
CA GLY A 255 3.50 2.46 21.71
C GLY A 255 2.95 1.20 21.04
N GLY A 256 3.29 0.04 21.60
CA GLY A 256 3.03 -1.27 20.98
C GLY A 256 4.05 -1.63 19.89
N TYR A 257 3.79 -2.72 19.16
CA TYR A 257 4.57 -3.09 17.97
C TYR A 257 3.92 -2.51 16.69
N MET A 258 4.23 -3.02 15.51
CA MET A 258 3.38 -2.84 14.32
C MET A 258 2.15 -3.75 14.45
N ASP A 259 1.02 -3.31 13.88
CA ASP A 259 -0.14 -4.18 13.67
C ASP A 259 -1.04 -3.62 12.55
N ALA A 260 -2.05 -4.39 12.15
CA ALA A 260 -3.10 -3.98 11.23
C ALA A 260 -4.48 -3.95 11.90
N THR A 261 -5.33 -3.04 11.44
CA THR A 261 -6.76 -3.01 11.79
C THR A 261 -7.57 -2.44 10.64
N SER A 262 -8.90 -2.36 10.79
CA SER A 262 -9.72 -1.72 9.78
C SER A 262 -9.24 -0.29 9.51
N TYR A 263 -9.17 0.03 8.22
CA TYR A 263 -8.70 1.24 7.56
C TYR A 263 -7.19 1.36 7.43
N ARG A 264 -6.42 0.79 8.37
CA ARG A 264 -5.01 1.19 8.54
C ARG A 264 -4.08 0.12 9.07
N ILE A 265 -2.80 0.30 8.77
CA ILE A 265 -1.70 -0.30 9.53
C ILE A 265 -1.11 0.74 10.48
N ARG A 266 -0.65 0.29 11.65
CA ARG A 266 -0.07 1.14 12.70
C ARG A 266 1.41 0.85 12.80
N ILE A 267 2.23 1.87 12.61
CA ILE A 267 3.69 1.80 12.73
C ILE A 267 4.11 2.54 13.98
N VAL A 268 4.84 1.88 14.88
CA VAL A 268 5.36 2.52 16.08
C VAL A 268 6.43 3.56 15.71
N THR A 269 6.43 4.72 16.38
CA THR A 269 7.38 5.83 16.15
C THR A 269 8.84 5.38 16.11
N ALA A 270 9.22 4.42 16.96
CA ALA A 270 10.57 3.85 17.02
C ALA A 270 10.99 3.10 15.75
N SER A 271 10.03 2.65 14.95
CA SER A 271 10.25 1.86 13.72
C SER A 271 9.76 2.60 12.47
N ILE A 272 9.44 3.90 12.56
CA ILE A 272 8.86 4.68 11.46
C ILE A 272 9.81 4.82 10.27
N SER A 273 11.12 4.64 10.48
CA SER A 273 12.10 4.59 9.38
C SER A 273 11.76 3.51 8.37
N ARG A 274 11.14 2.39 8.80
CA ARG A 274 10.77 1.28 7.92
C ARG A 274 9.73 1.63 6.86
N ILE A 275 9.03 2.75 7.00
CA ILE A 275 8.09 3.26 5.98
C ILE A 275 8.54 4.60 5.36
N LEU A 276 9.38 5.39 6.04
CA LEU A 276 9.82 6.70 5.55
C LEU A 276 11.21 6.70 4.89
N LYS A 277 12.05 5.70 5.17
CA LYS A 277 13.42 5.62 4.67
C LYS A 277 13.53 4.64 3.51
N VAL A 278 14.07 5.08 2.38
CA VAL A 278 14.16 4.28 1.15
C VAL A 278 14.95 2.98 1.39
N SER A 279 16.11 3.07 2.04
CA SER A 279 16.94 1.88 2.30
C SER A 279 16.20 0.84 3.14
N ASP A 280 15.45 1.29 4.15
CA ASP A 280 14.75 0.39 5.07
C ASP A 280 13.56 -0.29 4.38
N LEU A 281 12.86 0.38 3.46
CA LEU A 281 11.82 -0.26 2.64
C LEU A 281 12.39 -1.42 1.80
N GLN A 282 13.64 -1.32 1.35
CA GLN A 282 14.30 -2.34 0.54
C GLN A 282 14.96 -3.45 1.38
N THR A 283 15.48 -3.14 2.58
CA THR A 283 16.29 -4.10 3.35
C THR A 283 15.67 -4.51 4.69
N ASN A 284 14.68 -3.79 5.19
CA ASN A 284 14.07 -3.95 6.52
C ASN A 284 12.53 -3.76 6.49
N GLY A 285 11.92 -3.93 5.33
CA GLY A 285 10.48 -3.69 5.12
C GLY A 285 9.56 -4.81 5.59
N TRP A 286 10.08 -5.97 6.01
CA TRP A 286 9.27 -7.16 6.33
C TRP A 286 8.08 -6.87 7.24
N GLY A 287 8.28 -6.12 8.33
CA GLY A 287 7.20 -5.77 9.25
C GLY A 287 6.10 -4.95 8.59
N VAL A 288 6.45 -4.00 7.74
CA VAL A 288 5.47 -3.18 6.99
C VAL A 288 4.68 -4.03 6.01
N TRP A 289 5.37 -4.86 5.22
CA TRP A 289 4.74 -5.77 4.26
C TRP A 289 3.85 -6.80 4.95
N HIS A 290 4.24 -7.26 6.13
CA HIS A 290 3.41 -8.14 6.95
C HIS A 290 2.09 -7.47 7.36
N GLU A 291 2.12 -6.21 7.80
CA GLU A 291 0.88 -5.50 8.15
C GLU A 291 0.01 -5.19 6.93
N PHE A 292 0.60 -4.93 5.77
CA PHE A 292 -0.15 -4.85 4.52
C PHE A 292 -0.75 -6.21 4.12
N GLY A 293 -0.04 -7.31 4.38
CA GLY A 293 -0.55 -8.66 4.17
C GLY A 293 -1.82 -8.96 4.98
N HIS A 294 -1.92 -8.43 6.21
CA HIS A 294 -3.16 -8.49 6.99
C HIS A 294 -4.36 -7.76 6.33
N GLN A 295 -4.10 -6.75 5.48
CA GLN A 295 -5.13 -6.06 4.67
C GLN A 295 -5.53 -6.85 3.39
N HIS A 296 -4.82 -7.95 3.09
CA HIS A 296 -5.10 -8.86 1.97
C HIS A 296 -5.64 -10.22 2.40
N GLN A 297 -5.37 -10.61 3.64
CA GLN A 297 -5.81 -11.88 4.23
C GLN A 297 -7.31 -12.11 4.09
N MET A 298 -7.70 -13.33 3.69
CA MET A 298 -9.09 -13.79 3.63
C MET A 298 -9.37 -14.78 4.76
N HIS A 299 -10.49 -14.60 5.46
CA HIS A 299 -10.87 -15.45 6.59
C HIS A 299 -11.14 -16.91 6.16
N GLN A 300 -11.64 -17.16 4.94
CA GLN A 300 -12.11 -18.49 4.52
C GLN A 300 -11.03 -19.57 4.37
N TRP A 301 -9.75 -19.20 4.49
CA TRP A 301 -8.62 -20.13 4.49
C TRP A 301 -7.51 -19.69 5.46
N THR A 302 -7.89 -18.96 6.52
CA THR A 302 -7.02 -18.53 7.61
C THR A 302 -7.57 -19.10 8.92
N TRP A 303 -7.32 -20.39 9.16
CA TRP A 303 -7.86 -21.10 10.31
C TRP A 303 -7.10 -20.76 11.59
N ASN A 304 -7.81 -20.36 12.64
CA ASN A 304 -7.27 -19.90 13.93
C ASN A 304 -6.26 -18.73 13.89
N SER A 305 -5.91 -18.26 15.10
CA SER A 305 -4.99 -17.14 15.30
C SER A 305 -3.54 -17.45 14.94
N VAL A 306 -3.10 -18.72 14.99
CA VAL A 306 -1.72 -19.10 14.67
C VAL A 306 -1.49 -18.99 13.17
N VAL A 307 -2.39 -19.51 12.34
CA VAL A 307 -2.29 -19.32 10.89
C VAL A 307 -2.63 -17.88 10.49
N GLY A 308 -3.45 -17.18 11.29
CA GLY A 308 -3.65 -15.74 11.24
C GLY A 308 -2.35 -14.92 11.14
N GLU A 309 -1.28 -15.33 11.82
CA GLU A 309 0.04 -14.65 11.76
C GLU A 309 1.01 -15.26 10.73
N VAL A 310 0.69 -16.42 10.16
CA VAL A 310 1.46 -17.04 9.07
C VAL A 310 1.03 -16.46 7.72
N MET A 311 -0.27 -16.36 7.50
CA MET A 311 -0.90 -15.92 6.26
C MET A 311 -0.46 -14.54 5.76
N PRO A 312 -0.35 -13.45 6.55
CA PRO A 312 0.21 -12.19 6.07
C PRO A 312 1.58 -12.36 5.39
N ASN A 313 2.40 -13.33 5.83
CA ASN A 313 3.75 -13.50 5.29
C ASN A 313 3.80 -14.06 3.85
N ILE A 314 2.71 -14.66 3.34
CA ILE A 314 2.69 -15.06 1.92
C ILE A 314 2.68 -13.82 1.02
N TYR A 315 1.96 -12.77 1.43
CA TYR A 315 1.93 -11.47 0.79
C TYR A 315 3.24 -10.72 1.03
N THR A 316 3.81 -10.81 2.23
CA THR A 316 5.15 -10.28 2.51
C THR A 316 6.20 -10.84 1.57
N LEU A 317 6.18 -12.14 1.30
CA LEU A 317 7.10 -12.75 0.33
C LEU A 317 6.81 -12.25 -1.10
N ALA A 318 5.54 -12.05 -1.49
CA ALA A 318 5.19 -11.45 -2.78
C ALA A 318 5.74 -10.02 -2.93
N ALA A 319 5.55 -9.18 -1.91
CA ALA A 319 6.14 -7.84 -1.85
C ALA A 319 7.68 -7.89 -1.90
N ARG A 320 8.29 -8.77 -1.10
CA ARG A 320 9.75 -8.92 -1.01
C ARG A 320 10.38 -9.33 -2.34
N ARG A 321 9.71 -10.20 -3.12
CA ARG A 321 10.16 -10.60 -4.46
C ARG A 321 10.37 -9.41 -5.39
N VAL A 322 9.57 -8.35 -5.27
CA VAL A 322 9.66 -7.18 -6.15
C VAL A 322 10.48 -6.02 -5.57
N VAL A 323 10.46 -5.82 -4.25
CA VAL A 323 11.21 -4.70 -3.62
C VAL A 323 12.63 -5.08 -3.17
N GLN A 324 12.88 -6.37 -2.95
CA GLN A 324 14.17 -6.93 -2.52
C GLN A 324 14.50 -8.23 -3.28
N PRO A 325 14.65 -8.20 -4.61
CA PRO A 325 14.77 -9.41 -5.43
C PRO A 325 16.00 -10.27 -5.07
N SER A 326 17.07 -9.69 -4.54
CA SER A 326 18.26 -10.43 -4.09
C SER A 326 18.01 -11.28 -2.82
N SER A 327 16.85 -11.15 -2.19
CA SER A 327 16.44 -11.93 -1.03
C SER A 327 14.94 -12.23 -1.06
N ALA A 328 14.46 -12.66 -2.23
CA ALA A 328 13.05 -12.90 -2.55
C ALA A 328 12.34 -13.93 -1.64
N GLY A 329 13.07 -14.93 -1.16
CA GLY A 329 12.54 -16.14 -0.51
C GLY A 329 12.79 -16.24 0.99
N LEU A 330 12.76 -17.48 1.50
CA LEU A 330 13.23 -17.77 2.86
C LEU A 330 14.76 -17.82 2.89
N THR A 331 15.36 -17.46 4.01
CA THR A 331 16.82 -17.58 4.16
C THR A 331 17.23 -19.04 4.38
N THR A 332 18.51 -19.36 4.15
CA THR A 332 19.07 -20.69 4.43
C THR A 332 18.80 -21.14 5.87
N ALA A 333 18.91 -20.24 6.86
CA ALA A 333 18.62 -20.56 8.25
C ALA A 333 17.15 -20.93 8.45
N GLN A 334 16.22 -20.19 7.83
CA GLN A 334 14.79 -20.47 7.90
C GLN A 334 14.44 -21.81 7.23
N TRP A 335 15.08 -22.13 6.09
CA TRP A 335 14.94 -23.44 5.48
C TRP A 335 15.51 -24.56 6.34
N ASN A 336 16.58 -24.34 7.11
CA ASN A 336 17.09 -25.31 8.07
C ASN A 336 16.07 -25.62 9.16
N ASP A 337 15.34 -24.61 9.66
CA ASP A 337 14.24 -24.81 10.61
C ASP A 337 13.10 -25.64 10.00
N VAL A 338 12.72 -25.34 8.75
CA VAL A 338 11.73 -26.13 7.99
C VAL A 338 12.20 -27.58 7.81
N SER A 339 13.46 -27.80 7.44
CA SER A 339 14.07 -29.14 7.31
C SER A 339 13.95 -29.93 8.61
N THR A 340 14.31 -29.27 9.71
CA THR A 340 14.35 -29.87 11.04
C THR A 340 12.95 -30.28 11.48
N PHE A 341 11.94 -29.46 11.17
CA PHE A 341 10.54 -29.82 11.39
C PHE A 341 10.11 -31.01 10.52
N LEU A 342 10.39 -30.98 9.22
CA LEU A 342 9.97 -32.04 8.28
C LEU A 342 10.66 -33.39 8.56
N ALA A 343 11.88 -33.37 9.12
CA ALA A 343 12.61 -34.57 9.52
C ALA A 343 12.12 -35.22 10.82
N LYS A 344 11.20 -34.57 11.57
CA LYS A 344 10.62 -35.17 12.78
C LYS A 344 9.82 -36.44 12.44
N PRO A 345 9.80 -37.44 13.34
CA PRO A 345 8.86 -38.55 13.23
C PRO A 345 7.42 -38.06 13.08
N ALA A 346 6.61 -38.75 12.27
CA ALA A 346 5.25 -38.31 11.94
C ALA A 346 4.37 -38.02 13.17
N ALA A 347 4.52 -38.80 14.26
CA ALA A 347 3.76 -38.63 15.50
C ALA A 347 4.09 -37.34 16.27
N SER A 348 5.26 -36.72 16.06
CA SER A 348 5.69 -35.48 16.74
C SER A 348 5.78 -34.27 15.79
N ARG A 349 5.48 -34.48 14.51
CA ARG A 349 5.42 -33.45 13.48
C ARG A 349 3.99 -32.93 13.38
N ILE A 350 3.70 -31.87 14.13
CA ILE A 350 2.37 -31.27 14.23
C ILE A 350 2.48 -29.82 13.75
N TYR A 351 1.85 -29.50 12.63
CA TYR A 351 1.91 -28.16 12.02
C TYR A 351 1.47 -27.06 13.00
N GLU A 352 0.37 -27.31 13.71
CA GLU A 352 -0.30 -26.34 14.58
C GLU A 352 0.23 -26.33 16.02
N ALA A 353 1.20 -27.21 16.37
CA ALA A 353 1.75 -27.23 17.73
C ALA A 353 2.41 -25.90 18.07
N SER A 354 2.20 -25.40 19.30
CA SER A 354 2.76 -24.12 19.76
C SER A 354 4.29 -24.04 19.68
N SER A 355 4.98 -25.19 19.67
CA SER A 355 6.44 -25.31 19.51
C SER A 355 6.93 -25.16 18.06
N THR A 356 6.02 -25.20 17.07
CA THR A 356 6.35 -24.90 15.67
C THR A 356 6.41 -23.39 15.49
N SER A 357 7.45 -22.85 14.84
CA SER A 357 7.58 -21.40 14.64
C SER A 357 6.70 -20.89 13.50
N LEU A 358 6.37 -19.60 13.48
CA LEU A 358 5.63 -18.98 12.36
C LEU A 358 6.36 -19.12 11.02
N ILE A 359 7.68 -18.96 11.02
CA ILE A 359 8.50 -19.11 9.81
C ILE A 359 8.54 -20.56 9.33
N THR A 360 8.61 -21.52 10.25
CA THR A 360 8.51 -22.94 9.89
C THR A 360 7.16 -23.24 9.23
N ARG A 361 6.06 -22.68 9.75
CA ARG A 361 4.72 -22.82 9.15
C ARG A 361 4.62 -22.16 7.78
N LEU A 362 5.23 -20.99 7.61
CA LEU A 362 5.32 -20.31 6.30
C LEU A 362 5.98 -21.18 5.23
N GLY A 363 6.90 -22.06 5.62
CA GLY A 363 7.53 -23.05 4.74
C GLY A 363 6.53 -23.89 3.93
N LEU A 364 5.37 -24.22 4.49
CA LEU A 364 4.30 -24.93 3.77
C LEU A 364 3.82 -24.13 2.56
N PHE A 365 3.47 -22.87 2.78
CA PHE A 365 2.95 -22.00 1.72
C PHE A 365 4.05 -21.64 0.73
N GLN A 366 5.29 -21.49 1.19
CA GLN A 366 6.43 -21.26 0.30
C GLN A 366 6.71 -22.48 -0.58
N GLN A 367 6.57 -23.71 -0.09
CA GLN A 367 6.70 -24.90 -0.93
C GLN A 367 5.58 -25.02 -1.97
N LEU A 368 4.35 -24.64 -1.63
CA LEU A 368 3.27 -24.52 -2.62
C LEU A 368 3.59 -23.45 -3.68
N TYR A 369 4.15 -22.31 -3.27
CA TYR A 369 4.64 -21.28 -4.19
C TYR A 369 5.74 -21.81 -5.11
N LEU A 370 6.75 -22.51 -4.58
CA LEU A 370 7.84 -23.07 -5.38
C LEU A 370 7.36 -24.14 -6.36
N ALA A 371 6.33 -24.90 -6.00
CA ALA A 371 5.75 -25.93 -6.85
C ALA A 371 4.91 -25.35 -8.00
N PHE A 372 4.12 -24.31 -7.73
CA PHE A 372 3.04 -23.89 -8.64
C PHE A 372 3.04 -22.41 -9.02
N GLY A 373 3.93 -21.60 -8.43
CA GLY A 373 4.11 -20.18 -8.69
C GLY A 373 2.95 -19.29 -8.21
N ASP A 374 3.02 -18.00 -8.56
CA ASP A 374 1.97 -17.03 -8.24
C ASP A 374 0.61 -17.43 -8.84
N ALA A 375 0.63 -18.10 -10.01
CA ALA A 375 -0.57 -18.56 -10.69
C ALA A 375 -1.47 -19.44 -9.81
N PHE A 376 -0.89 -20.23 -8.89
CA PHE A 376 -1.65 -21.01 -7.93
C PHE A 376 -2.37 -20.14 -6.91
N PHE A 377 -1.66 -19.21 -6.27
CA PHE A 377 -2.27 -18.33 -5.28
C PHE A 377 -3.30 -17.40 -5.90
N VAL A 378 -3.07 -16.90 -7.12
CA VAL A 378 -4.07 -16.16 -7.88
C VAL A 378 -5.35 -16.98 -8.06
N LYS A 379 -5.24 -18.26 -8.44
CA LYS A 379 -6.41 -19.17 -8.56
C LYS A 379 -7.11 -19.38 -7.22
N VAL A 380 -6.37 -19.57 -6.13
CA VAL A 380 -6.94 -19.73 -4.78
C VAL A 380 -7.77 -18.51 -4.39
N HIS A 381 -7.22 -17.30 -4.49
CA HIS A 381 -7.95 -16.09 -4.13
C HIS A 381 -9.19 -15.87 -5.00
N LYS A 382 -9.07 -16.09 -6.31
CA LYS A 382 -10.21 -15.97 -7.22
C LYS A 382 -11.30 -16.97 -6.89
N TYR A 383 -10.94 -18.22 -6.61
CA TYR A 383 -11.90 -19.25 -6.21
C TYR A 383 -12.75 -18.80 -5.01
N TYR A 384 -12.12 -18.29 -3.95
CA TYR A 384 -12.85 -17.82 -2.76
C TYR A 384 -13.66 -16.52 -2.99
N ARG A 385 -13.28 -15.67 -3.96
CA ARG A 385 -14.09 -14.50 -4.34
C ARG A 385 -15.28 -14.84 -5.23
N GLU A 386 -15.11 -15.79 -6.13
CA GLU A 386 -16.09 -16.15 -7.15
C GLU A 386 -17.11 -17.19 -6.67
N ASN A 387 -16.82 -17.88 -5.57
CA ASN A 387 -17.68 -18.92 -5.01
C ASN A 387 -18.19 -18.55 -3.62
N THR A 388 -19.43 -18.92 -3.33
CA THR A 388 -19.98 -18.84 -1.97
C THR A 388 -19.38 -19.97 -1.14
N VAL A 389 -18.29 -19.67 -0.43
CA VAL A 389 -17.67 -20.59 0.52
C VAL A 389 -18.04 -20.18 1.93
N SER A 390 -18.87 -20.99 2.59
CA SER A 390 -19.20 -20.84 4.00
C SER A 390 -18.39 -21.85 4.80
N VAL A 391 -17.70 -21.36 5.83
CA VAL A 391 -16.90 -22.16 6.76
C VAL A 391 -17.50 -22.06 8.16
N ALA A 392 -17.63 -23.19 8.84
CA ALA A 392 -18.27 -23.25 10.15
C ALA A 392 -17.27 -23.16 11.32
N ASN A 393 -16.04 -23.63 11.11
CA ASN A 393 -14.98 -23.73 12.11
C ASN A 393 -13.62 -24.00 11.43
N ASP A 394 -12.55 -23.96 12.23
CA ASP A 394 -11.17 -24.17 11.78
C ASP A 394 -10.94 -25.51 11.05
N ASP A 395 -11.64 -26.57 11.43
CA ASP A 395 -11.48 -27.88 10.79
C ASP A 395 -12.07 -27.89 9.37
N GLU A 396 -13.20 -27.22 9.16
CA GLU A 396 -13.78 -27.05 7.83
C GLU A 396 -12.94 -26.11 6.96
N GLU A 397 -12.35 -25.06 7.54
CA GLU A 397 -11.41 -24.19 6.83
C GLU A 397 -10.17 -24.95 6.35
N LYS A 398 -9.56 -25.77 7.22
CA LYS A 398 -8.44 -26.66 6.86
C LYS A 398 -8.83 -27.64 5.77
N ARG A 399 -9.96 -28.34 5.93
CA ARG A 399 -10.46 -29.30 4.95
C ARG A 399 -10.65 -28.65 3.59
N LEU A 400 -11.34 -27.51 3.54
CA LEU A 400 -11.60 -26.79 2.29
C LEU A 400 -10.31 -26.27 1.67
N PHE A 401 -9.37 -25.74 2.46
CA PHE A 401 -8.06 -25.35 1.96
C PHE A 401 -7.34 -26.54 1.30
N MET A 402 -7.28 -27.71 1.96
CA MET A 402 -6.60 -28.89 1.43
C MET A 402 -7.23 -29.39 0.13
N ILE A 403 -8.56 -29.46 0.06
CA ILE A 403 -9.30 -29.87 -1.13
C ILE A 403 -9.10 -28.85 -2.27
N ASN A 404 -9.26 -27.56 -1.99
CA ASN A 404 -9.15 -26.52 -3.01
C ASN A 404 -7.72 -26.36 -3.50
N ALA A 405 -6.72 -26.45 -2.62
CA ALA A 405 -5.32 -26.46 -3.01
C ALA A 405 -5.01 -27.61 -3.98
N SER A 406 -5.52 -28.82 -3.70
CA SER A 406 -5.33 -29.98 -4.58
C SER A 406 -6.01 -29.77 -5.94
N LYS A 407 -7.28 -29.35 -5.94
CA LYS A 407 -8.04 -29.06 -7.17
C LYS A 407 -7.39 -27.98 -8.03
N LEU A 408 -7.02 -26.85 -7.43
CA LEU A 408 -6.54 -25.67 -8.15
C LEU A 408 -5.09 -25.81 -8.65
N SER A 409 -4.30 -26.65 -7.98
CA SER A 409 -2.98 -27.09 -8.45
C SER A 409 -3.06 -28.28 -9.43
N ASN A 410 -4.22 -28.89 -9.60
CA ASN A 410 -4.42 -30.13 -10.36
C ASN A 410 -3.45 -31.24 -9.93
N THR A 411 -3.22 -31.36 -8.62
CA THR A 411 -2.23 -32.27 -8.03
C THR A 411 -2.80 -32.88 -6.75
N ASN A 412 -2.59 -34.18 -6.54
CA ASN A 412 -2.94 -34.83 -5.28
C ASN A 412 -1.94 -34.40 -4.19
N LEU A 413 -2.38 -33.55 -3.25
CA LEU A 413 -1.52 -33.02 -2.17
C LEU A 413 -1.61 -33.84 -0.87
N VAL A 414 -2.22 -35.04 -0.87
CA VAL A 414 -2.36 -35.87 0.34
C VAL A 414 -1.02 -36.17 0.99
N SER A 415 -0.02 -36.59 0.20
CA SER A 415 1.33 -36.89 0.68
C SER A 415 1.98 -35.65 1.30
N PHE A 416 1.83 -34.50 0.65
CA PHE A 416 2.34 -33.20 1.12
C PHE A 416 1.71 -32.77 2.47
N PHE A 417 0.39 -32.81 2.61
CA PHE A 417 -0.28 -32.41 3.85
C PHE A 417 0.00 -33.37 5.02
N LYS A 418 0.10 -34.67 4.75
CA LYS A 418 0.56 -35.66 5.74
C LYS A 418 2.01 -35.39 6.16
N ALA A 419 2.86 -34.99 5.22
CA ALA A 419 4.24 -34.64 5.50
C ALA A 419 4.37 -33.36 6.34
N TRP A 420 3.43 -32.41 6.21
CA TRP A 420 3.38 -31.23 7.08
C TRP A 420 2.71 -31.46 8.44
N GLY A 421 2.05 -32.61 8.64
CA GLY A 421 1.49 -32.97 9.95
C GLY A 421 0.20 -32.23 10.27
N PHE A 422 -0.71 -32.13 9.30
CA PHE A 422 -2.04 -31.56 9.49
C PHE A 422 -2.89 -32.44 10.41
N THR A 423 -3.40 -31.85 11.48
CA THR A 423 -4.37 -32.48 12.38
C THR A 423 -5.77 -32.25 11.82
N VAL A 424 -6.27 -33.22 11.04
CA VAL A 424 -7.59 -33.20 10.40
C VAL A 424 -8.24 -34.58 10.46
N ASN A 425 -9.55 -34.65 10.21
CA ASN A 425 -10.22 -35.94 10.01
C ASN A 425 -9.60 -36.66 8.79
N ALA A 426 -9.31 -37.95 8.92
CA ALA A 426 -8.70 -38.75 7.86
C ALA A 426 -9.55 -38.78 6.57
N SER A 427 -10.88 -38.59 6.68
CA SER A 427 -11.79 -38.53 5.53
C SER A 427 -11.38 -37.48 4.50
N VAL A 428 -10.74 -36.38 4.92
CA VAL A 428 -10.26 -35.34 4.00
C VAL A 428 -9.26 -35.89 2.99
N TYR A 429 -8.41 -36.84 3.40
CA TYR A 429 -7.46 -37.47 2.49
C TYR A 429 -8.17 -38.36 1.47
N ASP A 430 -9.21 -39.07 1.88
CA ASP A 430 -10.02 -39.90 0.99
C ASP A 430 -10.80 -39.04 -0.02
N GLU A 431 -11.32 -37.90 0.43
CA GLU A 431 -11.97 -36.92 -0.45
C GLU A 431 -11.03 -36.38 -1.53
N ILE A 432 -9.77 -36.07 -1.17
CA ILE A 432 -8.77 -35.63 -2.14
C ILE A 432 -8.40 -36.76 -3.10
N ASN A 433 -8.18 -37.97 -2.60
CA ASN A 433 -7.89 -39.14 -3.44
C ASN A 433 -9.03 -39.44 -4.43
N ALA A 434 -10.29 -39.27 -4.01
CA ALA A 434 -11.47 -39.46 -4.86
C ALA A 434 -11.57 -38.46 -6.02
N LEU A 435 -10.80 -37.36 -6.00
CA LEU A 435 -10.69 -36.44 -7.14
C LEU A 435 -9.88 -37.02 -8.31
N ASN A 436 -9.16 -38.13 -8.11
CA ASN A 436 -8.32 -38.79 -9.12
C ASN A 436 -7.30 -37.85 -9.78
N LEU A 437 -6.71 -36.95 -8.98
CA LEU A 437 -5.65 -36.03 -9.43
C LEU A 437 -4.31 -36.76 -9.51
N PRO A 438 -3.38 -36.34 -10.40
CA PRO A 438 -2.06 -36.93 -10.48
C PRO A 438 -1.24 -36.64 -9.20
N GLU A 439 -0.41 -37.59 -8.79
CA GLU A 439 0.60 -37.36 -7.75
C GLU A 439 1.61 -36.29 -8.20
N PRO A 440 2.22 -35.54 -7.27
CA PRO A 440 3.23 -34.54 -7.61
C PRO A 440 4.43 -35.20 -8.29
N ALA A 441 4.94 -34.57 -9.34
CA ALA A 441 6.08 -35.09 -10.12
C ALA A 441 7.39 -35.18 -9.29
N THR A 442 7.46 -34.42 -8.20
CA THR A 442 8.59 -34.38 -7.25
C THR A 442 8.07 -34.30 -5.83
N ASP A 443 8.90 -34.64 -4.85
CA ASP A 443 8.59 -34.40 -3.44
C ASP A 443 8.55 -32.88 -3.16
N LEU A 444 7.34 -32.34 -3.00
CA LEU A 444 7.15 -30.91 -2.75
C LEU A 444 7.76 -30.45 -1.41
N THR A 445 7.97 -31.37 -0.46
CA THR A 445 8.59 -31.05 0.83
C THR A 445 10.10 -30.84 0.75
N ALA A 446 10.71 -31.20 -0.39
CA ALA A 446 12.12 -30.97 -0.66
C ALA A 446 12.40 -29.61 -1.35
N LEU A 447 11.36 -28.91 -1.83
CA LEU A 447 11.52 -27.65 -2.56
C LEU A 447 12.03 -26.52 -1.65
N ARG A 448 12.99 -25.74 -2.19
CA ARG A 448 13.61 -24.54 -1.59
C ARG A 448 14.01 -23.56 -2.70
N ASP A 449 14.08 -22.27 -2.38
CA ASP A 449 14.56 -21.19 -3.26
C ASP A 449 16.07 -20.91 -3.13
#